data_AF-A0A8T3Z4M2-F1
#
_entry.id   AF-A0A8T3Z4M2-F1
#
_cell.length_a   1.000
_cell.length_b   1.000
_cell.length_c   1.000
_cell.angle_alpha   90.00
_cell.angle_beta   90.00
_cell.angle_gamma   90.00
#
_symmetry.space_group_name_H-M   'P 1'
#
loop_
_entity.id
_entity.type
_entity.pdbx_description
1 polymer ?
#
loop_
_entity_poly.entity_id
_entity_poly.type
_entity_poly.pdbx_seq_one_letter_code
_entity_poly.pdbx_strand_id
1 'polypeptide(L)'
;MWDAFKNLHKEFHEKMEQMQRFGGIRILILHVLDENGPGNGVEIMDAIQAHHESCNMAHGHRHPRPSPGSVYPMLKKMVNEGLLEKREDGRYELTEKGNKVINKLYGRFKPHEKMDRGEYSVTKALTEIEGYVSYLEDIKEEKLVPHEELIGELSERLKTIRESLQKNNSA
;
A
#
# COMPACT_ATOMS: atom_id res chain seq x y z
N MET A 1 18.38 -7.57 -14.77
CA MET A 1 17.83 -6.25 -14.40
C MET A 1 16.55 -5.94 -15.17
N TRP A 2 16.55 -6.02 -16.51
CA TRP A 2 15.36 -5.79 -17.35
C TRP A 2 14.18 -6.74 -17.08
N ASP A 3 14.42 -8.03 -16.81
CA ASP A 3 13.34 -8.98 -16.49
C ASP A 3 12.74 -8.77 -15.09
N ALA A 4 13.54 -8.29 -14.14
CA ALA A 4 13.06 -7.91 -12.81
C ALA A 4 12.14 -6.68 -12.89
N PHE A 5 12.47 -5.75 -13.78
CA PHE A 5 11.70 -4.54 -14.07
C PHE A 5 10.35 -4.85 -14.74
N LYS A 6 10.32 -5.72 -15.76
CA LYS A 6 9.07 -6.16 -16.40
C LYS A 6 8.15 -6.93 -15.44
N ASN A 7 8.72 -7.79 -14.59
CA ASN A 7 7.94 -8.52 -13.60
C ASN A 7 7.36 -7.59 -12.53
N LEU A 8 8.12 -6.58 -12.09
CA LEU A 8 7.64 -5.56 -11.16
C LEU A 8 6.50 -4.72 -11.73
N HIS A 9 6.61 -4.30 -12.99
CA HIS A 9 5.58 -3.53 -13.69
C HIS A 9 4.28 -4.35 -13.87
N LYS A 10 4.40 -5.63 -14.23
CA LYS A 10 3.25 -6.55 -14.28
C LYS A 10 2.60 -6.75 -12.90
N GLU A 11 3.40 -6.93 -11.86
CA GLU A 11 2.91 -7.06 -10.48
C GLU A 11 2.19 -5.81 -9.99
N PHE A 12 2.65 -4.62 -10.36
CA PHE A 12 2.02 -3.35 -10.02
C PHE A 12 0.63 -3.21 -10.67
N HIS A 13 0.51 -3.50 -11.97
CA HIS A 13 -0.78 -3.50 -12.66
C HIS A 13 -1.74 -4.56 -12.10
N GLU A 14 -1.25 -5.77 -11.81
CA GLU A 14 -2.04 -6.80 -11.13
C GLU A 14 -2.52 -6.34 -9.74
N LYS A 15 -1.70 -5.58 -8.99
CA LYS A 15 -2.09 -5.02 -7.70
C LYS A 15 -3.15 -3.93 -7.85
N MET A 16 -3.01 -3.03 -8.82
CA MET A 16 -3.97 -1.95 -9.06
C MET A 16 -5.32 -2.49 -9.51
N GLU A 17 -5.33 -3.49 -10.40
CA GLU A 17 -6.54 -4.19 -10.82
C GLU A 17 -7.20 -4.93 -9.64
N GLN A 18 -6.40 -5.60 -8.79
CA GLN A 18 -6.90 -6.21 -7.57
C GLN A 18 -7.48 -5.17 -6.59
N MET A 19 -6.83 -4.03 -6.40
CA MET A 19 -7.31 -2.95 -5.53
C MET A 19 -8.68 -2.42 -5.98
N GLN A 20 -8.84 -2.20 -7.30
CA GLN A 20 -10.13 -1.79 -7.88
C GLN A 20 -11.20 -2.88 -7.74
N ARG A 21 -10.83 -4.15 -7.93
CA ARG A 21 -11.77 -5.30 -7.86
C ARG A 21 -12.24 -5.61 -6.43
N PHE A 22 -11.43 -5.31 -5.43
CA PHE A 22 -11.74 -5.57 -4.02
C PHE A 22 -12.60 -4.47 -3.39
N GLY A 23 -12.48 -3.22 -3.85
CA GLY A 23 -13.18 -2.06 -3.29
C GLY A 23 -12.58 -1.58 -1.97
N GLY A 24 -12.55 -0.25 -1.74
CA GLY A 24 -11.76 0.36 -0.65
C GLY A 24 -12.05 -0.20 0.76
N ILE A 25 -13.32 -0.45 1.09
CA ILE A 25 -13.69 -0.95 2.42
C ILE A 25 -13.16 -2.36 2.70
N ARG A 26 -13.04 -3.20 1.66
CA ARG A 26 -12.56 -4.56 1.80
C ARG A 26 -11.08 -4.60 2.13
N ILE A 27 -10.31 -3.75 1.45
CA ILE A 27 -8.88 -3.60 1.67
C ILE A 27 -8.62 -3.10 3.10
N LEU A 28 -9.42 -2.11 3.54
CA LEU A 28 -9.36 -1.60 4.90
C LEU A 28 -9.65 -2.68 5.95
N ILE A 29 -10.69 -3.50 5.76
CA ILE A 29 -11.00 -4.62 6.67
C ILE A 29 -9.83 -5.61 6.76
N LEU A 30 -9.25 -6.01 5.61
CA LEU A 30 -8.10 -6.92 5.61
C LEU A 30 -6.91 -6.29 6.34
N HIS A 31 -6.65 -5.01 6.10
CA HIS A 31 -5.53 -4.29 6.68
C HIS A 31 -5.64 -4.16 8.21
N VAL A 32 -6.80 -3.72 8.72
CA VAL A 32 -6.96 -3.53 10.18
C VAL A 32 -6.99 -4.86 10.93
N LEU A 33 -7.45 -5.96 10.32
CA LEU A 33 -7.37 -7.29 10.92
C LEU A 33 -5.95 -7.86 10.88
N ASP A 34 -5.16 -7.50 9.87
CA ASP A 34 -3.75 -7.85 9.78
C ASP A 34 -2.93 -7.14 10.88
N GLU A 35 -3.22 -5.87 11.13
CA GLU A 35 -2.52 -5.06 12.14
C GLU A 35 -2.97 -5.38 13.58
N ASN A 36 -4.27 -5.54 13.81
CA ASN A 36 -4.83 -5.62 15.17
C ASN A 36 -5.23 -7.05 15.59
N GLY A 37 -5.16 -8.03 14.68
CA GLY A 37 -5.63 -9.38 14.91
C GLY A 37 -7.17 -9.51 14.83
N PRO A 38 -7.74 -10.62 15.33
CA PRO A 38 -9.18 -10.90 15.23
C PRO A 38 -10.03 -9.80 15.85
N GLY A 39 -11.13 -9.42 15.21
CA GLY A 39 -12.00 -8.34 15.67
C GLY A 39 -13.48 -8.54 15.33
N ASN A 40 -14.39 -8.05 16.17
CA ASN A 40 -15.81 -8.01 15.84
C ASN A 40 -16.14 -6.83 14.91
N GLY A 41 -17.37 -6.77 14.37
CA GLY A 41 -17.74 -5.71 13.41
C GLY A 41 -17.61 -4.28 13.96
N VAL A 42 -17.82 -4.07 15.26
CA VAL A 42 -17.65 -2.76 15.91
C VAL A 42 -16.16 -2.41 15.99
N GLU A 43 -15.35 -3.32 16.54
CA GLU A 43 -13.89 -3.16 16.66
C GLU A 43 -13.22 -2.88 15.31
N ILE A 44 -13.64 -3.57 14.25
CA ILE A 44 -13.14 -3.34 12.88
C ILE A 44 -13.49 -1.94 12.41
N MET A 45 -14.71 -1.46 12.65
CA MET A 45 -15.12 -0.10 12.26
C MET A 45 -14.33 0.97 13.03
N ASP A 46 -14.08 0.76 14.31
CA ASP A 46 -13.22 1.62 15.14
C ASP A 46 -11.80 1.68 14.59
N ALA A 47 -11.21 0.52 14.28
CA ALA A 47 -9.86 0.42 13.76
C ALA A 47 -9.72 1.11 12.38
N ILE A 48 -10.72 0.98 11.50
CA ILE A 48 -10.72 1.67 10.20
C ILE A 48 -10.75 3.18 10.38
N GLN A 49 -11.57 3.67 11.31
CA GLN A 49 -11.64 5.10 11.61
C GLN A 49 -10.29 5.60 12.15
N ALA A 50 -9.71 4.91 13.12
CA ALA A 50 -8.42 5.27 13.70
C ALA A 50 -7.29 5.27 12.66
N HIS A 51 -7.27 4.29 11.74
CA HIS A 51 -6.32 4.25 10.63
C HIS A 51 -6.49 5.46 9.68
N HIS A 52 -7.71 5.91 9.39
CA HIS A 52 -7.91 7.11 8.58
C HIS A 52 -7.47 8.39 9.30
N GLU A 53 -7.70 8.49 10.61
CA GLU A 53 -7.28 9.63 11.42
C GLU A 53 -5.75 9.74 11.50
N SER A 54 -5.02 8.62 11.55
CA SER A 54 -3.55 8.61 11.59
C SER A 54 -2.90 8.97 10.25
N CYS A 55 -3.55 8.65 9.13
CA CYS A 55 -3.02 8.91 7.78
C CYS A 55 -3.19 10.36 7.31
N ASN A 56 -4.18 11.09 7.85
CA ASN A 56 -4.56 12.43 7.38
C ASN A 56 -4.22 13.57 8.35
N MET A 57 -2.98 13.58 8.83
CA MET A 57 -2.43 14.68 9.64
C MET A 57 -2.33 16.03 8.89
N ALA A 58 -2.62 16.09 7.58
CA ALA A 58 -2.35 17.26 6.74
C ALA A 58 -3.58 18.09 6.29
N HIS A 59 -4.80 17.55 6.29
CA HIS A 59 -5.97 18.28 5.80
C HIS A 59 -7.18 17.91 6.66
N GLY A 60 -7.76 18.90 7.36
CA GLY A 60 -8.76 18.77 8.44
C GLY A 60 -10.11 18.11 8.12
N HIS A 61 -10.16 17.17 7.18
CA HIS A 61 -11.30 16.33 6.87
C HIS A 61 -11.24 15.08 7.78
N ARG A 62 -12.08 15.06 8.83
CA ARG A 62 -12.34 13.84 9.59
C ARG A 62 -13.03 12.82 8.70
N HIS A 63 -12.40 11.68 8.45
CA HIS A 63 -13.09 10.58 7.78
C HIS A 63 -14.14 9.98 8.72
N PRO A 64 -15.41 9.91 8.32
CA PRO A 64 -16.44 9.36 9.17
C PRO A 64 -16.20 7.85 9.35
N ARG A 65 -16.54 7.36 10.54
CA ARG A 65 -16.64 5.93 10.82
C ARG A 65 -17.43 5.23 9.71
N PRO A 66 -16.95 4.11 9.15
CA PRO A 66 -17.72 3.38 8.15
C PRO A 66 -19.06 2.92 8.74
N SER A 67 -20.10 2.91 7.91
CA SER A 67 -21.43 2.53 8.38
C SER A 67 -21.55 1.01 8.58
N PRO A 68 -22.36 0.55 9.56
CA PRO A 68 -22.67 -0.87 9.70
C PRO A 68 -23.24 -1.47 8.41
N GLY A 69 -24.07 -0.71 7.68
CA GLY A 69 -24.69 -1.11 6.42
C GLY A 69 -23.69 -1.35 5.28
N SER A 70 -22.48 -0.81 5.36
CA SER A 70 -21.38 -1.11 4.43
C SER A 70 -20.48 -2.26 4.92
N VAL A 71 -20.25 -2.34 6.23
CA VAL A 71 -19.24 -3.25 6.81
C VAL A 71 -19.78 -4.66 6.97
N TYR A 72 -20.97 -4.83 7.55
CA TYR A 72 -21.50 -6.17 7.81
C TYR A 72 -21.82 -6.97 6.54
N PRO A 73 -22.41 -6.37 5.48
CA PRO A 73 -22.55 -7.07 4.20
C PRO A 73 -21.21 -7.46 3.59
N MET A 74 -20.19 -6.59 3.71
CA MET A 74 -18.85 -6.91 3.22
C MET A 74 -18.19 -8.04 4.02
N LEU A 75 -18.27 -8.03 5.35
CA LEU A 75 -17.76 -9.11 6.20
C LEU A 75 -18.39 -10.46 5.82
N LYS A 76 -19.72 -10.48 5.63
CA LYS A 76 -20.44 -11.68 5.17
C LYS A 76 -19.92 -12.15 3.79
N LYS A 77 -19.74 -11.21 2.85
CA LYS A 77 -19.19 -11.51 1.53
C LYS A 77 -17.78 -12.08 1.61
N MET A 78 -16.91 -11.49 2.43
CA MET A 78 -15.52 -11.92 2.61
C MET A 78 -15.39 -13.29 3.30
N VAL A 79 -16.32 -13.63 4.20
CA VAL A 79 -16.42 -15.00 4.75
C VAL A 79 -16.82 -15.98 3.65
N ASN A 80 -17.86 -15.67 2.87
CA ASN A 80 -18.30 -16.53 1.76
C ASN A 80 -17.20 -16.74 0.70
N GLU A 81 -16.36 -15.74 0.47
CA GLU A 81 -15.23 -15.81 -0.46
C GLU A 81 -13.99 -16.50 0.15
N GLY A 82 -14.06 -16.90 1.42
CA GLY A 82 -12.99 -17.57 2.16
C GLY A 82 -11.79 -16.66 2.44
N LEU A 83 -11.96 -15.34 2.51
CA LEU A 83 -10.91 -14.43 2.97
C LEU A 83 -10.88 -14.31 4.49
N LEU A 84 -12.05 -14.35 5.12
CA LEU A 84 -12.21 -14.29 6.56
C LEU A 84 -12.86 -15.56 7.09
N GLU A 85 -12.55 -15.90 8.33
CA GLU A 85 -13.30 -16.86 9.13
C GLU A 85 -14.02 -16.11 10.25
N LYS A 86 -15.29 -16.47 10.51
CA LYS A 86 -16.03 -15.95 11.65
C LYS A 86 -15.99 -16.98 12.77
N ARG A 87 -15.31 -16.63 13.86
CA ARG A 87 -15.17 -17.44 15.06
C ARG A 87 -16.50 -17.54 15.83
N GLU A 88 -16.59 -18.52 16.72
CA GLU A 88 -17.77 -18.75 17.56
C GLU A 88 -18.09 -17.56 18.48
N ASP A 89 -17.07 -16.81 18.91
CA ASP A 89 -17.19 -15.58 19.71
C ASP A 89 -17.72 -14.37 18.90
N GLY A 90 -17.96 -14.55 17.60
CA GLY A 90 -18.46 -13.53 16.69
C GLY A 90 -17.39 -12.62 16.10
N ARG A 91 -16.10 -12.84 16.40
CA ARG A 91 -14.97 -12.10 15.82
C ARG A 91 -14.59 -12.68 14.45
N TYR A 92 -14.01 -11.84 13.61
CA TYR A 92 -13.52 -12.19 12.28
C TYR A 92 -12.01 -12.23 12.29
N GLU A 93 -11.44 -13.20 11.60
CA GLU A 93 -9.99 -13.38 11.46
C GLU A 93 -9.61 -13.65 10.01
N LEU A 94 -8.39 -13.27 9.63
CA LEU A 94 -7.83 -13.59 8.31
C LEU A 94 -7.57 -15.09 8.18
N THR A 95 -8.15 -15.69 7.14
CA THR A 95 -7.74 -17.03 6.69
C THR A 95 -6.35 -16.99 6.05
N GLU A 96 -5.78 -18.15 5.71
CA GLU A 96 -4.55 -18.21 4.90
C GLU A 96 -4.70 -17.48 3.55
N LYS A 97 -5.87 -17.59 2.91
CA LYS A 97 -6.18 -16.88 1.66
C LYS A 97 -6.24 -15.37 1.88
N GLY A 98 -6.87 -14.92 2.97
CA GLY A 98 -6.90 -13.52 3.38
C GLY A 98 -5.50 -12.96 3.61
N ASN A 99 -4.67 -13.70 4.33
CA ASN A 99 -3.26 -13.39 4.57
C ASN A 99 -2.45 -13.29 3.27
N LYS A 100 -2.64 -14.22 2.33
CA LYS A 100 -1.99 -14.14 1.00
C LYS A 100 -2.41 -12.90 0.21
N VAL A 101 -3.69 -12.52 0.27
CA VAL A 101 -4.19 -11.32 -0.43
C VAL A 101 -3.59 -10.05 0.19
N ILE A 102 -3.63 -9.90 1.52
CA ILE A 102 -3.05 -8.71 2.17
C ILE A 102 -1.52 -8.68 2.00
N ASN A 103 -0.83 -9.83 2.02
CA ASN A 103 0.59 -9.91 1.71
C ASN A 103 0.91 -9.61 0.23
N LYS A 104 0.04 -9.94 -0.72
CA LYS A 104 0.25 -9.52 -2.12
C LYS A 104 0.07 -8.00 -2.26
N LEU A 105 -0.91 -7.43 -1.57
CA LEU A 105 -1.19 -6.00 -1.60
C LEU A 105 -0.10 -5.19 -0.88
N TYR A 106 0.29 -5.59 0.34
CA TYR A 106 1.16 -4.84 1.26
C TYR A 106 2.51 -5.54 1.58
N GLY A 107 2.64 -6.84 1.32
CA GLY A 107 3.71 -7.71 1.84
C GLY A 107 5.02 -7.78 1.06
N ARG A 108 5.34 -6.80 0.20
CA ARG A 108 6.78 -6.47 0.03
C ARG A 108 7.33 -5.65 1.21
N PHE A 109 6.46 -5.21 2.12
CA PHE A 109 6.80 -4.36 3.26
C PHE A 109 5.97 -4.72 4.51
N LYS A 110 5.95 -5.99 4.92
CA LYS A 110 5.59 -6.32 6.30
C LYS A 110 6.84 -6.17 7.18
N PRO A 111 6.92 -5.18 8.09
CA PRO A 111 8.00 -5.12 9.06
C PRO A 111 7.76 -6.24 10.08
N HIS A 112 8.44 -7.36 9.93
CA HIS A 112 8.43 -8.40 10.98
C HIS A 112 9.34 -8.06 12.16
N GLU A 113 10.04 -6.93 12.13
CA GLU A 113 10.83 -6.44 13.24
C GLU A 113 10.72 -4.92 13.33
N LYS A 114 11.06 -4.38 14.51
CA LYS A 114 11.11 -2.94 14.82
C LYS A 114 12.05 -2.20 13.86
N MET A 115 11.57 -1.86 12.66
CA MET A 115 12.33 -1.01 11.74
C MET A 115 12.35 0.41 12.29
N ASP A 116 13.52 1.03 12.19
CA ASP A 116 13.68 2.47 12.32
C ASP A 116 12.69 3.16 11.36
N ARG A 117 11.82 4.03 11.89
CA ARG A 117 10.83 4.77 11.08
C ARG A 117 11.50 5.56 9.95
N GLY A 118 12.79 5.92 10.11
CA GLY A 118 13.58 6.55 9.06
C GLY A 118 13.81 5.65 7.85
N GLU A 119 14.15 4.38 8.06
CA GLU A 119 14.43 3.42 6.98
C GLU A 119 13.16 3.02 6.21
N TYR A 120 12.03 2.90 6.93
CA TYR A 120 10.71 2.73 6.32
C TYR A 120 10.33 3.93 5.44
N SER A 121 10.61 5.16 5.89
CA SER A 121 10.33 6.38 5.14
C SER A 121 11.16 6.48 3.85
N VAL A 122 12.44 6.08 3.89
CA VAL A 122 13.32 6.09 2.70
C VAL A 122 12.84 5.08 1.67
N THR A 123 12.54 3.85 2.12
CA THR A 123 12.12 2.77 1.23
C THR A 123 10.77 3.08 0.57
N LYS A 124 9.83 3.66 1.32
CA LYS A 124 8.55 4.13 0.80
C LYS A 124 8.74 5.23 -0.24
N ALA A 125 9.56 6.24 0.05
CA ALA A 125 9.83 7.34 -0.89
C ALA A 125 10.44 6.83 -2.21
N LEU A 126 11.38 5.89 -2.15
CA LEU A 126 11.97 5.29 -3.35
C LEU A 126 10.95 4.50 -4.18
N THR A 127 10.04 3.78 -3.51
CA THR A 127 8.96 3.04 -4.19
C THR A 127 7.97 3.97 -4.88
N GLU A 128 7.62 5.10 -4.25
CA GLU A 128 6.76 6.12 -4.86
C GLU A 128 7.43 6.76 -6.08
N ILE A 129 8.72 7.11 -5.98
CA ILE A 129 9.51 7.64 -7.10
C ILE A 129 9.53 6.62 -8.26
N GLU A 130 9.78 5.34 -7.97
CA GLU A 130 9.76 4.28 -8.98
C GLU A 130 8.41 4.18 -9.68
N GLY A 131 7.30 4.21 -8.93
CA GLY A 131 5.95 4.19 -9.50
C GLY A 131 5.67 5.37 -10.43
N TYR A 132 6.12 6.57 -10.06
CA TYR A 132 5.98 7.75 -10.93
C TYR A 132 6.89 7.69 -12.16
N VAL A 133 8.11 7.16 -12.05
CA VAL A 133 8.99 6.94 -13.21
C VAL A 133 8.32 5.99 -14.20
N SER A 134 7.77 4.86 -13.73
CA SER A 134 7.02 3.93 -14.60
C SER A 134 5.83 4.59 -15.28
N TYR A 135 5.08 5.44 -14.57
CA TYR A 135 3.99 6.20 -15.19
C TYR A 135 4.50 7.14 -16.29
N LEU A 136 5.62 7.84 -16.08
CA LEU A 136 6.20 8.73 -17.08
C LEU A 136 6.71 7.96 -18.30
N GLU A 137 7.29 6.77 -18.13
CA GLU A 137 7.74 5.91 -19.23
C GLU A 137 6.59 5.42 -20.13
N ASP A 138 5.38 5.29 -19.58
CA ASP A 138 4.19 4.91 -20.33
C ASP A 138 3.52 6.09 -21.08
N ILE A 139 3.93 7.34 -20.79
CA ILE A 139 3.40 8.53 -21.47
C ILE A 139 4.08 8.70 -22.83
N LYS A 140 3.30 9.08 -23.84
CA LYS A 140 3.83 9.42 -25.16
C LYS A 140 4.84 10.56 -25.10
N GLU A 141 5.95 10.39 -25.81
CA GLU A 141 7.10 11.30 -25.79
C GLU A 141 6.71 12.76 -26.07
N GLU A 142 5.77 13.03 -26.97
CA GLU A 142 5.38 14.40 -27.34
C GLU A 142 4.77 15.19 -26.17
N LYS A 143 4.24 14.48 -25.15
CA LYS A 143 3.74 15.09 -23.91
C LYS A 143 4.84 15.30 -22.87
N LEU A 144 5.99 14.64 -23.01
CA LEU A 144 7.12 14.74 -22.09
C LEU A 144 8.15 15.76 -22.56
N VAL A 145 8.27 16.02 -23.87
CA VAL A 145 9.18 17.03 -24.45
C VAL A 145 9.12 18.39 -23.73
N PRO A 146 7.94 18.96 -23.39
CA PRO A 146 7.87 20.24 -22.67
C PRO A 146 8.44 20.20 -21.25
N HIS A 147 8.71 19.02 -20.70
CA HIS A 147 9.18 18.77 -19.34
C HIS A 147 10.60 18.21 -19.29
N GLU A 148 11.32 18.17 -20.43
CA GLU A 148 12.68 17.61 -20.55
C GLU A 148 13.65 18.20 -19.53
N GLU A 149 13.67 19.53 -19.39
CA GLU A 149 14.56 20.23 -18.44
C GLU A 149 14.33 19.77 -17.01
N LEU A 150 13.08 19.69 -16.56
CA LEU A 150 12.71 19.23 -15.22
C LEU A 150 13.08 17.76 -15.00
N ILE A 151 12.88 16.89 -15.99
CA ILE A 151 13.28 15.48 -15.93
C ILE A 151 14.80 15.38 -15.79
N GLY A 152 15.55 16.19 -16.56
CA GLY A 152 17.01 16.29 -16.48
C GLY A 152 17.49 16.72 -15.09
N GLU A 153 16.89 17.75 -14.50
CA GLU A 153 17.21 18.21 -13.15
C GLU A 153 16.98 17.13 -12.09
N LEU A 154 15.85 16.43 -12.15
CA LEU A 154 15.54 15.34 -11.23
C LEU A 154 16.54 14.18 -11.35
N SER A 155 16.93 13.84 -12.59
CA SER A 155 17.95 12.83 -12.88
C SER A 155 19.30 13.17 -12.23
N GLU A 156 19.80 14.40 -12.43
CA GLU A 156 21.09 14.83 -11.85
C GLU A 156 21.05 14.90 -10.31
N ARG A 157 19.91 15.27 -9.72
CA ARG A 157 19.73 15.24 -8.26
C ARG A 157 19.82 13.81 -7.71
N LEU A 158 19.13 12.86 -8.33
CA LEU A 158 19.17 11.44 -7.93
C LEU A 158 20.58 10.85 -8.08
N LYS A 159 21.27 11.20 -9.17
CA LYS A 159 22.66 10.82 -9.40
C LYS A 159 23.60 11.39 -8.35
N THR A 160 23.46 12.65 -7.99
CA THR A 160 24.26 13.30 -6.93
C THR A 160 24.07 12.60 -5.57
N ILE A 161 22.82 12.23 -5.22
CA ILE A 161 22.54 11.45 -4.01
C ILE A 161 23.32 10.13 -4.05
N ARG A 162 23.26 9.39 -5.16
CA ARG A 162 23.98 8.12 -5.33
C ARG A 162 25.50 8.29 -5.20
N GLU A 163 26.08 9.31 -5.82
CA GLU A 163 27.52 9.58 -5.76
C GLU A 163 27.99 9.92 -4.33
N SER A 164 27.17 10.66 -3.57
CA SER A 164 27.47 10.98 -2.17
C SER A 164 27.59 9.72 -1.29
N LEU A 165 26.80 8.68 -1.59
CA LEU A 165 26.83 7.40 -0.87
C LEU A 165 28.10 6.58 -1.18
N GLN A 166 28.63 6.69 -2.41
CA GLN A 166 29.84 5.98 -2.83
C GLN A 166 31.11 6.59 -2.22
N LYS A 167 31.15 7.92 -2.07
CA LYS A 167 32.26 8.63 -1.42
C LYS A 167 32.40 8.25 0.06
N ASN A 168 31.29 8.04 0.76
CA ASN A 168 31.28 7.67 2.18
C ASN A 168 31.71 6.22 2.47
N ASN A 169 31.71 5.34 1.45
CA ASN A 169 32.16 3.95 1.58
C ASN A 169 33.63 3.72 1.16
N SER A 170 34.35 4.79 0.80
CA SER A 170 35.75 4.75 0.33
C SER A 170 36.74 5.44 1.28
N ALA A 171 36.29 5.80 2.49
CA ALA A 171 37.06 6.37 3.59
C ALA A 171 37.03 5.41 4.79
#